data_AF-A0AAJ7BJ52-F1
#
_entry.id   AF-A0AAJ7BJ52-F1
#
_cell.length_a   1.000
_cell.length_b   1.000
_cell.length_c   1.000
_cell.angle_alpha   90.00
_cell.angle_beta   90.00
_cell.angle_gamma   90.00
#
_symmetry.space_group_name_H-M   'P 1'
#
loop_
_entity.id
_entity.type
_entity.pdbx_description
1 polymer ?
#
loop_
_entity_poly.entity_id
_entity_poly.type
_entity_poly.pdbx_seq_one_letter_code
_entity_poly.pdbx_strand_id
1 'polypeptide(L)'
;MTKIIELRPDKRLLNTNFQKYQFSAGTSPVIFERSLNHDVLRIEPNSTQDSWLEARLFAFHNHLFRNHFDNTCWFIDDTRGVWRLKINGTLDLIYTLKAVDENHAIPLYNPSIGFASENIIIISNGSNTLDVLFIESMGTAKPIELYKVDAGVLLDVEYVVDTSTIIIALCNILDFEGKKCSNLNILWYLCEYKDNCLENLKLTHKQVLRVKGVIDYVKVENNGNYLHIVSQDSAIFEYDSINPIDKEKTQHKNVSEIKIPKYCWSQDEDTLTVWIKVPQHIDKKLITVDITASSLSIKLKDTILIEGDTQYRLDPELTTWSRESDSLKVDLVKYESGQMWNELIKGDIGGECLPNETLAAEIHSRLAHLCTDQPEREGQSAIGFNAEQLEECDLQGRDNFLQRLDLKSHKVIHLAMLGTSNHILFTIKLKSSQILCLRHEHDACIWMPGEVENDHWRFKHIYTFPGFGYVEAGKTNKKFCVSPPAGTYVAIVEHTRHSFLYDRPENGSPVAKQQIVDLGPDTSPIMGAVATNKYLILLTKDKLYQLEIKF
;
A
#
# COMPACT_ATOMS: atom_id res chain seq x y z
N MET A 1 -10.87 11.84 -17.42
CA MET A 1 -9.43 12.11 -17.30
C MET A 1 -9.05 11.73 -15.88
N THR A 2 -7.99 10.96 -15.70
CA THR A 2 -7.52 10.56 -14.35
C THR A 2 -7.03 11.80 -13.61
N LYS A 3 -7.47 12.01 -12.37
CA LYS A 3 -7.04 13.14 -11.56
C LYS A 3 -5.82 12.76 -10.73
N ILE A 4 -4.69 13.43 -10.96
CA ILE A 4 -3.51 13.24 -10.12
C ILE A 4 -3.77 13.91 -8.76
N ILE A 5 -3.49 13.20 -7.68
CA ILE A 5 -3.55 13.70 -6.30
C ILE A 5 -2.16 13.65 -5.69
N GLU A 6 -1.87 14.63 -4.83
CA GLU A 6 -0.58 14.74 -4.17
C GLU A 6 -0.74 14.60 -2.67
N LEU A 7 0.07 13.73 -2.09
CA LEU A 7 0.13 13.51 -0.65
C LEU A 7 1.23 14.40 -0.05
N ARG A 8 0.96 15.70 0.07
CA ARG A 8 1.85 16.67 0.73
C ARG A 8 1.62 16.71 2.24
N PRO A 9 2.60 16.32 3.08
CA PRO A 9 2.43 16.42 4.51
C PRO A 9 2.14 17.86 4.93
N ASP A 10 1.14 18.05 5.80
CA ASP A 10 0.92 19.33 6.46
C ASP A 10 2.15 19.68 7.32
N LYS A 11 2.86 20.75 6.93
CA LYS A 11 4.07 21.23 7.62
C LYS A 11 3.85 21.52 9.11
N ARG A 12 2.62 21.82 9.52
CA ARG A 12 2.28 22.09 10.94
C ARG A 12 2.27 20.82 11.80
N LEU A 13 2.19 19.66 11.17
CA LEU A 13 2.19 18.35 11.84
C LEU A 13 3.56 17.68 11.82
N LEU A 14 4.49 18.19 11.00
CA LEU A 14 5.89 17.78 11.00
C LEU A 14 6.64 18.40 12.18
N ASN A 15 7.68 17.70 12.64
CA ASN A 15 8.51 18.17 13.75
C ASN A 15 9.98 18.23 13.32
N THR A 16 10.39 19.37 12.76
CA THR A 16 11.78 19.60 12.29
C THR A 16 12.81 19.64 13.41
N ASN A 17 12.36 19.80 14.66
CA ASN A 17 13.23 19.81 15.84
C ASN A 17 13.38 18.43 16.48
N PHE A 18 12.71 17.40 15.93
CA PHE A 18 12.80 16.04 16.45
C PHE A 18 14.21 15.49 16.27
N GLN A 19 14.79 14.98 17.35
CA GLN A 19 16.17 14.49 17.38
C GLN A 19 16.22 12.97 17.45
N LYS A 20 15.43 12.36 18.34
CA LYS A 20 15.51 10.91 18.59
C LYS A 20 14.36 10.36 19.44
N TYR A 21 14.20 9.05 19.32
CA TYR A 21 13.55 8.23 20.32
C TYR A 21 14.57 7.84 21.41
N GLN A 22 14.33 8.25 22.64
CA GLN A 22 15.16 7.97 23.80
C GLN A 22 14.62 6.77 24.59
N PHE A 23 15.48 5.82 24.93
CA PHE A 23 15.09 4.67 25.74
C PHE A 23 14.54 5.11 27.10
N SER A 24 13.35 4.61 27.44
CA SER A 24 12.68 4.81 28.72
C SER A 24 12.81 3.56 29.58
N ALA A 25 13.16 3.74 30.86
CA ALA A 25 13.24 2.65 31.83
C ALA A 25 11.85 2.13 32.29
N GLY A 26 10.76 2.83 31.93
CA GLY A 26 9.40 2.34 32.17
C GLY A 26 9.15 1.06 31.37
N THR A 27 8.47 0.09 31.97
CA THR A 27 8.09 -1.15 31.31
C THR A 27 6.61 -1.09 30.91
N SER A 28 6.31 -1.58 29.71
CA SER A 28 4.95 -1.95 29.30
C SER A 28 4.76 -3.44 29.65
N PRO A 29 4.22 -3.78 30.84
CA PRO A 29 4.23 -5.16 31.33
C PRO A 29 3.27 -6.04 30.54
N VAL A 30 3.62 -7.32 30.44
CA VAL A 30 2.66 -8.37 30.06
C VAL A 30 1.69 -8.52 31.22
N ILE A 31 0.46 -8.04 31.05
CA ILE A 31 -0.59 -8.14 32.07
C ILE A 31 -1.40 -9.43 31.93
N PHE A 32 -1.27 -10.09 30.78
CA PHE A 32 -1.99 -11.31 30.46
C PHE A 32 -1.15 -12.15 29.49
N GLU A 33 -0.91 -13.40 29.89
CA GLU A 33 -0.29 -14.46 29.08
C GLU A 33 -1.20 -15.68 29.19
N ARG A 34 -1.62 -16.24 28.06
CA ARG A 34 -2.45 -17.45 28.01
C ARG A 34 -1.89 -18.42 26.99
N SER A 35 -1.58 -19.64 27.44
CA SER A 35 -1.33 -20.76 26.53
C SER A 35 -2.59 -21.14 25.76
N LEU A 36 -2.42 -21.39 24.47
CA LEU A 36 -3.45 -21.92 23.61
C LEU A 36 -3.51 -23.44 23.78
N ASN A 37 -4.70 -24.02 23.65
CA ASN A 37 -4.86 -25.47 23.68
C ASN A 37 -4.36 -26.14 22.38
N HIS A 38 -4.31 -25.34 21.31
CA HIS A 38 -4.01 -25.74 19.94
C HIS A 38 -3.15 -24.65 19.30
N ASP A 39 -2.27 -25.05 18.38
CA ASP A 39 -1.42 -24.10 17.69
C ASP A 39 -2.27 -23.22 16.76
N VAL A 40 -1.82 -21.99 16.48
CA VAL A 40 -2.42 -21.14 15.47
C VAL A 40 -2.31 -21.79 14.10
N LEU A 41 -3.41 -21.83 13.34
CA LEU A 41 -3.42 -22.39 11.99
C LEU A 41 -2.54 -21.56 11.07
N ARG A 42 -1.45 -22.17 10.63
CA ARG A 42 -0.54 -21.66 9.62
C ARG A 42 -0.38 -22.69 8.52
N ILE A 43 -0.61 -22.23 7.30
CA ILE A 43 -0.34 -22.98 6.08
C ILE A 43 1.02 -22.51 5.58
N GLU A 44 1.88 -23.45 5.25
CA GLU A 44 3.16 -23.18 4.60
C GLU A 44 2.99 -23.24 3.08
N PRO A 45 3.76 -22.44 2.31
CA PRO A 45 3.71 -22.49 0.86
C PRO A 45 4.09 -23.90 0.36
N ASN A 46 3.37 -24.37 -0.65
CA ASN A 46 3.66 -25.65 -1.29
C ASN A 46 4.78 -25.52 -2.36
N SER A 47 5.18 -26.64 -2.97
CA SER A 47 6.27 -26.67 -3.97
C SER A 47 6.01 -25.87 -5.25
N THR A 48 4.79 -25.38 -5.48
CA THR A 48 4.42 -24.53 -6.64
C THR A 48 4.25 -23.05 -6.28
N GLN A 49 4.42 -22.73 -4.98
CA GLN A 49 4.29 -21.39 -4.43
C GLN A 49 5.66 -20.86 -3.98
N ASP A 50 6.60 -20.83 -4.92
CA ASP A 50 8.00 -20.51 -4.71
C ASP A 50 8.38 -19.09 -5.15
N SER A 51 7.42 -18.29 -5.64
CA SER A 51 7.68 -16.91 -6.04
C SER A 51 7.85 -15.97 -4.85
N TRP A 52 8.56 -14.86 -5.07
CA TRP A 52 8.71 -13.82 -4.05
C TRP A 52 7.37 -13.22 -3.61
N LEU A 53 6.39 -13.07 -4.52
CA LEU A 53 5.05 -12.58 -4.17
C LEU A 53 4.34 -13.53 -3.19
N GLU A 54 4.44 -14.84 -3.42
CA GLU A 54 3.91 -15.85 -2.52
C GLU A 54 4.66 -15.84 -1.19
N ALA A 55 5.99 -15.86 -1.23
CA ALA A 55 6.82 -15.79 -0.02
C ALA A 55 6.47 -14.55 0.84
N ARG A 56 6.29 -13.38 0.22
CA ARG A 56 5.87 -12.15 0.90
C ARG A 56 4.47 -12.27 1.48
N LEU A 57 3.49 -12.76 0.70
CA LEU A 57 2.11 -12.94 1.15
C LEU A 57 2.02 -13.85 2.39
N PHE A 58 2.82 -14.93 2.43
CA PHE A 58 2.87 -15.85 3.57
C PHE A 58 3.67 -15.28 4.75
N ALA A 59 4.83 -14.66 4.51
CA ALA A 59 5.73 -14.18 5.58
C ALA A 59 5.12 -13.05 6.41
N PHE A 60 4.37 -12.15 5.76
CA PHE A 60 3.75 -10.98 6.40
C PHE A 60 2.28 -11.18 6.77
N HIS A 61 1.75 -12.40 6.61
CA HIS A 61 0.37 -12.71 7.00
C HIS A 61 0.17 -12.53 8.50
N ASN A 62 -0.79 -11.69 8.89
CA ASN A 62 -1.15 -11.48 10.28
C ASN A 62 -2.27 -12.45 10.65
N HIS A 63 -2.00 -13.42 11.54
CA HIS A 63 -2.99 -14.39 12.00
C HIS A 63 -3.90 -13.86 13.13
N LEU A 64 -3.69 -12.61 13.56
CA LEU A 64 -4.49 -11.94 14.59
C LEU A 64 -5.30 -10.79 13.96
N PHE A 65 -6.60 -10.96 13.87
CA PHE A 65 -7.51 -10.04 13.21
C PHE A 65 -8.27 -9.19 14.22
N ARG A 66 -8.16 -7.86 14.13
CA ARG A 66 -8.93 -6.96 14.99
C ARG A 66 -10.29 -6.65 14.37
N ASN A 67 -11.35 -6.88 15.12
CA ASN A 67 -12.67 -6.35 14.81
C ASN A 67 -12.66 -4.83 15.07
N HIS A 68 -12.80 -4.05 13.99
CA HIS A 68 -12.76 -2.59 14.06
C HIS A 68 -14.06 -1.96 14.59
N PHE A 69 -15.11 -2.76 14.80
CA PHE A 69 -16.37 -2.30 15.39
C PHE A 69 -16.39 -2.35 16.93
N ASP A 70 -15.84 -3.41 17.53
CA ASP A 70 -15.88 -3.66 18.99
C ASP A 70 -14.49 -3.80 19.65
N ASN A 71 -13.41 -3.78 18.86
CA ASN A 71 -12.01 -3.97 19.27
C ASN A 71 -11.65 -5.36 19.81
N THR A 72 -12.50 -6.37 19.64
CA THR A 72 -12.13 -7.77 19.90
C THR A 72 -11.09 -8.25 18.89
N CYS A 73 -10.28 -9.22 19.29
CA CYS A 73 -9.26 -9.82 18.41
C CYS A 73 -9.61 -11.28 18.12
N TRP A 74 -9.36 -11.73 16.91
CA TRP A 74 -9.79 -13.03 16.42
C TRP A 74 -8.62 -13.77 15.79
N PHE A 75 -8.59 -15.08 15.92
CA PHE A 75 -7.62 -15.95 15.25
C PHE A 75 -8.24 -17.31 14.97
N ILE A 76 -7.53 -18.13 14.18
CA ILE A 76 -7.95 -19.49 13.84
C ILE A 76 -6.85 -20.46 14.29
N ASP A 77 -7.22 -21.52 15.00
CA ASP A 77 -6.30 -22.57 15.44
C ASP A 77 -6.26 -23.76 14.47
N ASP A 78 -5.30 -24.67 14.66
CA ASP A 78 -5.06 -25.85 13.82
C ASP A 78 -6.23 -26.86 13.80
N THR A 79 -7.12 -26.81 14.79
CA THR A 79 -8.41 -27.54 14.80
C THR A 79 -9.50 -26.83 14.03
N ARG A 80 -9.17 -25.68 13.42
CA ARG A 80 -10.07 -24.78 12.70
C ARG A 80 -11.11 -24.11 13.60
N GLY A 81 -10.82 -24.03 14.89
CA GLY A 81 -11.56 -23.21 15.83
C GLY A 81 -11.33 -21.74 15.54
N VAL A 82 -12.41 -21.00 15.36
CA VAL A 82 -12.43 -19.54 15.23
C VAL A 82 -12.64 -18.95 16.62
N TRP A 83 -11.58 -18.35 17.15
CA TRP A 83 -11.55 -17.83 18.51
C TRP A 83 -11.67 -16.32 18.54
N ARG A 84 -12.36 -15.81 19.57
CA ARG A 84 -12.49 -14.38 19.86
C ARG A 84 -11.92 -14.07 21.24
N LEU A 85 -10.91 -13.22 21.28
CA LEU A 85 -10.40 -12.55 22.47
C LEU A 85 -11.15 -11.24 22.72
N LYS A 86 -11.82 -11.16 23.87
CA LYS A 86 -12.45 -9.94 24.38
C LYS A 86 -11.44 -9.06 25.13
N ILE A 87 -11.76 -7.77 25.24
CA ILE A 87 -10.93 -6.76 25.93
C ILE A 87 -10.64 -7.14 27.40
N ASN A 88 -11.57 -7.84 28.05
CA ASN A 88 -11.42 -8.33 29.42
C ASN A 88 -10.51 -9.58 29.54
N GLY A 89 -9.92 -10.05 28.45
CA GLY A 89 -9.06 -11.24 28.41
C GLY A 89 -9.83 -12.57 28.30
N THR A 90 -11.16 -12.57 28.17
CA THR A 90 -11.92 -13.80 27.90
C THR A 90 -11.69 -14.27 26.47
N LEU A 91 -11.48 -15.57 26.28
CA LEU A 91 -11.29 -16.21 24.98
C LEU A 91 -12.46 -17.17 24.75
N ASP A 92 -13.26 -16.87 23.73
CA ASP A 92 -14.45 -17.64 23.36
C ASP A 92 -14.21 -18.38 22.04
N LEU A 93 -14.54 -19.68 21.98
CA LEU A 93 -14.68 -20.39 20.71
C LEU A 93 -16.03 -20.00 20.09
N ILE A 94 -16.01 -19.37 18.92
CA ILE A 94 -17.22 -18.83 18.27
C ILE A 94 -17.79 -19.82 17.27
N TYR A 95 -16.91 -20.45 16.50
CA TYR A 95 -17.28 -21.35 15.42
C TYR A 95 -16.12 -22.31 15.13
N THR A 96 -16.41 -23.48 14.56
CA THR A 96 -15.39 -24.40 14.06
C THR A 96 -15.64 -24.57 12.58
N LEU A 97 -14.66 -24.18 11.75
CA LEU A 97 -14.78 -24.34 10.29
C LEU A 97 -14.89 -25.83 9.96
N LYS A 98 -15.71 -26.17 8.96
CA LYS A 98 -15.86 -27.57 8.55
C LYS A 98 -14.53 -28.18 8.08
N ALA A 99 -14.41 -29.49 8.25
CA ALA A 99 -13.27 -30.26 7.76
C ALA A 99 -13.17 -30.19 6.23
N VAL A 100 -11.94 -30.33 5.71
CA VAL A 100 -11.71 -30.45 4.26
C VAL A 100 -12.08 -31.89 3.95
N ASP A 101 -13.33 -32.11 3.54
CA ASP A 101 -13.79 -33.42 3.07
C ASP A 101 -13.15 -33.74 1.70
N GLU A 102 -13.34 -34.96 1.18
CA GLU A 102 -12.85 -35.37 -0.17
C GLU A 102 -13.29 -34.44 -1.32
N ASN A 103 -14.34 -33.62 -1.10
CA ASN A 103 -14.85 -32.61 -2.04
C ASN A 103 -14.24 -31.21 -1.87
N HIS A 104 -13.46 -30.96 -0.82
CA HIS A 104 -12.85 -29.67 -0.53
C HIS A 104 -11.40 -29.65 -1.00
N ALA A 105 -11.00 -28.59 -1.71
CA ALA A 105 -9.62 -28.42 -2.13
C ALA A 105 -8.71 -28.22 -0.92
N ILE A 106 -7.49 -28.75 -1.00
CA ILE A 106 -6.44 -28.50 -0.01
C ILE A 106 -6.25 -26.98 0.10
N PRO A 107 -6.25 -26.39 1.32
CA PRO A 107 -6.00 -24.96 1.49
C PRO A 107 -4.67 -24.53 0.86
N LEU A 108 -4.72 -23.50 0.02
CA LEU A 108 -3.58 -22.96 -0.71
C LEU A 108 -3.00 -21.69 -0.07
N TYR A 109 -3.76 -21.01 0.80
CA TYR A 109 -3.36 -19.76 1.43
C TYR A 109 -3.66 -19.77 2.92
N ASN A 110 -2.99 -18.92 3.70
CA ASN A 110 -3.34 -18.77 5.11
C ASN A 110 -4.79 -18.29 5.31
N PRO A 111 -5.47 -18.75 6.37
CA PRO A 111 -6.83 -18.30 6.64
C PRO A 111 -6.84 -16.82 7.01
N SER A 112 -7.94 -16.15 6.67
CA SER A 112 -8.12 -14.72 6.95
C SER A 112 -9.54 -14.39 7.38
N ILE A 113 -9.69 -13.35 8.20
CA ILE A 113 -10.98 -12.90 8.73
C ILE A 113 -11.19 -11.43 8.36
N GLY A 114 -12.33 -11.13 7.76
CA GLY A 114 -12.81 -9.79 7.46
C GLY A 114 -14.11 -9.48 8.21
N PHE A 115 -14.25 -8.24 8.70
CA PHE A 115 -15.44 -7.77 9.42
C PHE A 115 -16.19 -6.78 8.54
N ALA A 116 -17.35 -7.20 8.01
CA ALA A 116 -18.18 -6.39 7.11
C ALA A 116 -19.11 -5.43 7.89
N SER A 117 -19.60 -5.88 9.04
CA SER A 117 -20.41 -5.10 9.98
C SER A 117 -20.22 -5.61 11.42
N GLU A 118 -20.94 -5.05 12.39
CA GLU A 118 -20.94 -5.53 13.78
C GLU A 118 -21.35 -7.02 13.90
N ASN A 119 -22.17 -7.51 12.97
CA ASN A 119 -22.74 -8.84 13.02
C ASN A 119 -22.33 -9.74 11.85
N ILE A 120 -21.66 -9.22 10.82
CA ILE A 120 -21.29 -9.99 9.62
C ILE A 120 -19.77 -10.14 9.55
N ILE A 121 -19.32 -11.39 9.63
CA ILE A 121 -17.92 -11.78 9.58
C ILE A 121 -17.71 -12.71 8.40
N ILE A 122 -16.68 -12.47 7.61
CA ILE A 122 -16.29 -13.28 6.46
C ILE A 122 -14.98 -13.96 6.80
N ILE A 123 -14.90 -15.26 6.57
CA ILE A 123 -13.70 -16.05 6.80
C ILE A 123 -13.33 -16.75 5.51
N SER A 124 -12.11 -16.52 5.04
CA SER A 124 -11.48 -17.40 4.06
C SER A 124 -10.70 -18.46 4.82
N ASN A 125 -10.99 -19.74 4.57
CA ASN A 125 -10.22 -20.85 5.11
C ASN A 125 -8.96 -21.16 4.28
N GLY A 126 -8.64 -20.31 3.29
CA GLY A 126 -7.49 -20.49 2.41
C GLY A 126 -7.72 -21.40 1.21
N SER A 127 -8.93 -21.95 1.05
CA SER A 127 -9.34 -22.82 -0.05
C SER A 127 -10.46 -22.18 -0.89
N ASN A 128 -11.16 -22.97 -1.69
CA ASN A 128 -12.21 -22.50 -2.60
C ASN A 128 -13.57 -22.23 -1.93
N THR A 129 -13.55 -21.94 -0.64
CA THR A 129 -14.74 -21.72 0.19
C THR A 129 -14.57 -20.51 1.09
N LEU A 130 -15.65 -19.76 1.30
CA LEU A 130 -15.75 -18.73 2.32
C LEU A 130 -16.85 -19.09 3.31
N ASP A 131 -16.62 -18.85 4.59
CA ASP A 131 -17.62 -18.95 5.64
C ASP A 131 -18.11 -17.54 6.01
N VAL A 132 -19.42 -17.33 5.97
CA VAL A 132 -20.05 -16.09 6.42
C VAL A 132 -20.75 -16.34 7.73
N LEU A 133 -20.25 -15.74 8.81
CA LEU A 133 -20.86 -15.83 10.13
C LEU A 133 -21.73 -14.61 10.37
N PHE A 134 -23.01 -14.85 10.65
CA PHE A 134 -23.91 -13.85 11.19
C PHE A 134 -24.01 -14.02 12.72
N ILE A 135 -23.54 -13.05 13.49
CA ILE A 135 -23.68 -13.03 14.95
C ILE A 135 -25.04 -12.44 15.30
N GLU A 136 -25.91 -13.26 15.88
CA GLU A 136 -27.21 -12.83 16.39
C GLU A 136 -27.08 -12.19 17.78
N SER A 137 -28.14 -11.50 18.22
CA SER A 137 -28.18 -10.75 19.50
C SER A 137 -27.83 -11.57 20.74
N MET A 138 -27.99 -12.90 20.67
CA MET A 138 -27.70 -13.85 21.75
C MET A 138 -26.25 -14.37 21.71
N GLY A 139 -25.44 -13.90 20.75
CA GLY A 139 -24.04 -14.33 20.55
C GLY A 139 -23.89 -15.64 19.78
N THR A 140 -25.00 -16.22 19.29
CA THR A 140 -25.01 -17.39 18.40
C THR A 140 -24.55 -17.00 17.00
N ALA A 141 -23.61 -17.76 16.44
CA ALA A 141 -23.15 -17.59 15.06
C ALA A 141 -23.93 -18.53 14.14
N LYS A 142 -24.62 -17.97 13.13
CA LYS A 142 -25.22 -18.73 12.03
C LYS A 142 -24.26 -18.72 10.83
N PRO A 143 -23.63 -19.86 10.46
CA PRO A 143 -22.73 -19.91 9.32
C PRO A 143 -23.49 -20.11 8.00
N ILE A 144 -23.02 -19.44 6.95
CA ILE A 144 -23.40 -19.67 5.55
C ILE A 144 -22.13 -19.93 4.75
N GLU A 145 -22.04 -21.09 4.12
CA GLU A 145 -20.88 -21.47 3.30
C GLU A 145 -21.08 -21.04 1.85
N LEU A 146 -20.06 -20.38 1.31
CA LEU A 146 -19.99 -19.97 -0.09
C LEU A 146 -18.97 -20.85 -0.79
N TYR A 147 -19.41 -21.63 -1.78
CA TYR A 147 -18.56 -22.52 -2.55
C TYR A 147 -18.15 -21.92 -3.90
N LYS A 148 -17.15 -22.55 -4.53
CA LYS A 148 -16.64 -22.17 -5.87
C LYS A 148 -16.09 -20.74 -5.91
N VAL A 149 -15.52 -20.32 -4.78
CA VAL A 149 -14.72 -19.11 -4.70
C VAL A 149 -13.27 -19.47 -5.06
N ASP A 150 -12.50 -18.52 -5.57
CA ASP A 150 -11.07 -18.74 -5.77
C ASP A 150 -10.36 -18.81 -4.41
N ALA A 151 -9.37 -19.67 -4.25
CA ALA A 151 -8.56 -19.67 -3.03
C ALA A 151 -7.75 -18.37 -2.93
N GLY A 152 -7.70 -17.76 -1.75
CA GLY A 152 -6.96 -16.52 -1.52
C GLY A 152 -7.09 -15.96 -0.11
N VAL A 153 -6.43 -14.83 0.13
CA VAL A 153 -6.42 -14.07 1.39
C VAL A 153 -7.35 -12.86 1.27
N LEU A 154 -8.19 -12.63 2.29
CA LEU A 154 -9.04 -11.45 2.37
C LEU A 154 -8.17 -10.20 2.59
N LEU A 155 -8.27 -9.23 1.68
CA LEU A 155 -7.64 -7.92 1.85
C LEU A 155 -8.63 -6.88 2.37
N ASP A 156 -9.90 -6.96 1.96
CA ASP A 156 -10.96 -6.10 2.50
C ASP A 156 -12.35 -6.75 2.38
N VAL A 157 -13.26 -6.29 3.23
CA VAL A 157 -14.68 -6.65 3.21
C VAL A 157 -15.50 -5.43 3.63
N GLU A 158 -16.59 -5.17 2.91
CA GLU A 158 -17.51 -4.06 3.16
C GLU A 158 -18.98 -4.50 3.05
N TYR A 159 -19.83 -4.04 3.97
CA TYR A 159 -21.28 -4.21 3.86
C TYR A 159 -21.94 -2.90 3.40
N VAL A 160 -22.45 -2.89 2.18
CA VAL A 160 -23.16 -1.74 1.60
C VAL A 160 -24.62 -1.80 2.04
N VAL A 161 -24.96 -0.92 2.98
CA VAL A 161 -26.29 -0.88 3.63
C VAL A 161 -27.40 -0.62 2.62
N ASP A 162 -27.21 0.34 1.70
CA ASP A 162 -28.24 0.78 0.75
C ASP A 162 -28.71 -0.33 -0.19
N THR A 163 -27.82 -1.27 -0.51
CA THR A 163 -28.09 -2.39 -1.43
C THR A 163 -28.11 -3.74 -0.72
N SER A 164 -28.00 -3.76 0.61
CA SER A 164 -27.85 -4.99 1.43
C SER A 164 -26.85 -5.97 0.82
N THR A 165 -25.67 -5.48 0.42
CA THR A 165 -24.69 -6.27 -0.33
C THR A 165 -23.37 -6.35 0.43
N ILE A 166 -22.81 -7.55 0.55
CA ILE A 166 -21.44 -7.76 1.04
C ILE A 166 -20.51 -7.75 -0.16
N ILE A 167 -19.48 -6.91 -0.11
CA ILE A 167 -18.40 -6.87 -1.10
C ILE A 167 -17.15 -7.45 -0.46
N ILE A 168 -16.56 -8.44 -1.11
CA ILE A 168 -15.40 -9.18 -0.63
C ILE A 168 -14.24 -8.97 -1.61
N ALA A 169 -13.11 -8.47 -1.12
CA ALA A 169 -11.88 -8.34 -1.89
C ALA A 169 -10.87 -9.42 -1.45
N LEU A 170 -10.62 -10.37 -2.36
CA LEU A 170 -9.82 -11.57 -2.12
C LEU A 170 -8.61 -11.61 -3.06
N CYS A 171 -7.42 -11.73 -2.50
CA CYS A 171 -6.17 -11.73 -3.25
C CYS A 171 -5.56 -13.13 -3.33
N ASN A 172 -5.09 -13.51 -4.52
CA ASN A 172 -4.26 -14.67 -4.75
C ASN A 172 -3.15 -14.35 -5.76
N ILE A 173 -2.17 -15.25 -5.87
CA ILE A 173 -1.07 -15.11 -6.82
C ILE A 173 -1.31 -16.08 -7.97
N LEU A 174 -1.22 -15.58 -9.20
CA LEU A 174 -1.41 -16.35 -10.42
C LEU A 174 -0.20 -16.21 -11.34
N ASP A 175 0.00 -17.21 -12.18
CA ASP A 175 0.93 -17.13 -13.32
C ASP A 175 0.23 -16.42 -14.49
N PHE A 176 0.89 -15.42 -15.04
CA PHE A 176 0.49 -14.73 -16.26
C PHE A 176 1.70 -14.59 -17.18
N GLU A 177 1.65 -15.25 -18.34
CA GLU A 177 2.73 -15.24 -19.34
C GLU A 177 4.09 -15.70 -18.76
N GLY A 178 4.08 -16.67 -17.84
CA GLY A 178 5.29 -17.19 -17.19
C GLY A 178 5.84 -16.28 -16.11
N LYS A 179 5.07 -15.29 -15.64
CA LYS A 179 5.43 -14.40 -14.52
C LYS A 179 4.34 -14.38 -13.48
N LYS A 180 4.72 -14.38 -12.21
CA LYS A 180 3.77 -14.32 -11.10
C LYS A 180 3.24 -12.90 -10.91
N CYS A 181 1.92 -12.79 -10.68
CA CYS A 181 1.24 -11.52 -10.46
C CYS A 181 0.19 -11.63 -9.35
N SER A 182 -0.08 -10.51 -8.68
CA SER A 182 -1.21 -10.44 -7.74
C SER A 182 -2.51 -10.31 -8.51
N ASN A 183 -3.48 -11.12 -8.11
CA ASN A 183 -4.81 -11.18 -8.68
C ASN A 183 -5.85 -10.91 -7.59
N LEU A 184 -6.63 -9.85 -7.78
CA LEU A 184 -7.63 -9.37 -6.84
C LEU A 184 -9.02 -9.68 -7.38
N ASN A 185 -9.70 -10.60 -6.72
CA ASN A 185 -11.11 -10.92 -6.97
C ASN A 185 -11.99 -10.04 -6.10
N ILE A 186 -12.96 -9.35 -6.73
CA ILE A 186 -14.00 -8.61 -6.02
C ILE A 186 -15.32 -9.33 -6.25
N LEU A 187 -15.99 -9.71 -5.17
CA LEU A 187 -17.21 -10.52 -5.18
C LEU A 187 -18.33 -9.77 -4.46
N TRP A 188 -19.49 -9.63 -5.11
CA TRP A 188 -20.68 -9.03 -4.53
C TRP A 188 -21.70 -10.11 -4.21
N TYR A 189 -22.07 -10.21 -2.93
CA TYR A 189 -23.12 -11.09 -2.45
C TYR A 189 -24.30 -10.29 -1.94
N LEU A 190 -25.45 -10.45 -2.57
CA LEU A 190 -26.71 -9.89 -2.08
C LEU A 190 -27.18 -10.69 -0.86
N CYS A 191 -27.43 -9.99 0.24
CA CYS A 191 -27.96 -10.58 1.47
C CYS A 191 -29.48 -10.75 1.37
N GLU A 192 -29.94 -11.99 1.50
CA GLU A 192 -31.35 -12.32 1.56
C GLU A 192 -31.75 -12.55 3.03
N TYR A 193 -32.53 -11.62 3.58
CA TYR A 193 -33.01 -11.66 4.96
C TYR A 193 -34.43 -12.22 5.04
N LYS A 194 -34.68 -13.00 6.09
CA LYS A 194 -36.02 -13.43 6.49
C LYS A 194 -36.14 -13.23 8.00
N ASP A 195 -37.21 -12.56 8.43
CA ASP A 195 -37.47 -12.28 9.86
C ASP A 195 -36.26 -11.64 10.58
N ASN A 196 -35.55 -10.72 9.91
CA ASN A 196 -34.31 -10.06 10.35
C ASN A 196 -33.08 -10.98 10.56
N CYS A 197 -33.16 -12.25 10.17
CA CYS A 197 -32.01 -13.16 10.12
C CYS A 197 -31.48 -13.25 8.70
N LEU A 198 -30.15 -13.27 8.56
CA LEU A 198 -29.52 -13.59 7.28
C LEU A 198 -29.79 -15.07 6.97
N GLU A 199 -30.49 -15.34 5.86
CA GLU A 199 -30.82 -16.71 5.45
C GLU A 199 -29.90 -17.20 4.35
N ASN A 200 -29.63 -16.35 3.37
CA ASN A 200 -28.91 -16.75 2.17
C ASN A 200 -28.10 -15.59 1.57
N LEU A 201 -27.14 -15.94 0.74
CA LEU A 201 -26.26 -15.03 0.03
C LEU A 201 -26.19 -15.43 -1.44
N LYS A 202 -26.52 -14.50 -2.32
CA LYS A 202 -26.49 -14.72 -3.77
C LYS A 202 -25.36 -13.93 -4.40
N LEU A 203 -24.42 -14.61 -5.05
CA LEU A 203 -23.40 -13.94 -5.87
C LEU A 203 -24.08 -13.21 -7.03
N THR A 204 -23.92 -11.89 -7.10
CA THR A 204 -24.53 -11.04 -8.14
C THR A 204 -23.52 -10.48 -9.12
N HIS A 205 -22.27 -10.28 -8.68
CA HIS A 205 -21.21 -9.68 -9.50
C HIS A 205 -19.86 -10.27 -9.11
N LYS A 206 -19.00 -10.52 -10.10
CA LYS A 206 -17.58 -10.83 -9.92
C LYS A 206 -16.75 -9.95 -10.84
N GLN A 207 -15.71 -9.33 -10.28
CA GLN A 207 -14.66 -8.65 -11.02
C GLN A 207 -13.29 -9.20 -10.65
N VAL A 208 -12.35 -9.11 -11.59
CA VAL A 208 -10.97 -9.54 -11.39
C VAL A 208 -10.04 -8.45 -11.88
N LEU A 209 -9.12 -8.04 -11.01
CA LEU A 209 -8.05 -7.10 -11.32
C LEU A 209 -6.70 -7.79 -11.18
N ARG A 210 -5.78 -7.51 -12.10
CA ARG A 210 -4.40 -7.98 -12.03
C ARG A 210 -3.46 -6.81 -11.75
N VAL A 211 -2.43 -7.09 -10.95
CA VAL A 211 -1.37 -6.17 -10.58
C VAL A 211 -0.02 -6.86 -10.81
N LYS A 212 0.89 -6.19 -11.52
CA LYS A 212 2.27 -6.68 -11.73
C LYS A 212 3.17 -6.35 -10.54
N GLY A 213 2.94 -7.06 -9.45
CA GLY A 213 3.68 -6.90 -8.20
C GLY A 213 2.75 -6.99 -7.01
N VAL A 214 3.17 -6.45 -5.88
CA VAL A 214 2.45 -6.55 -4.61
C VAL A 214 1.24 -5.63 -4.55
N ILE A 215 0.18 -6.10 -3.89
CA ILE A 215 -0.92 -5.27 -3.39
C ILE A 215 -0.73 -5.08 -1.89
N ASP A 216 -0.40 -3.86 -1.45
CA ASP A 216 -0.14 -3.53 -0.04
C ASP A 216 -1.38 -3.02 0.71
N TYR A 217 -2.40 -2.56 -0.02
CA TYR A 217 -3.64 -2.06 0.56
C TYR A 217 -4.79 -2.17 -0.42
N VAL A 218 -5.96 -2.54 0.12
CA VAL A 218 -7.24 -2.50 -0.57
C VAL A 218 -8.29 -1.94 0.40
N LYS A 219 -9.15 -1.06 -0.09
CA LYS A 219 -10.37 -0.63 0.61
C LYS A 219 -11.50 -0.44 -0.38
N VAL A 220 -12.61 -1.12 -0.18
CA VAL A 220 -13.88 -0.87 -0.86
C VAL A 220 -14.56 0.29 -0.15
N GLU A 221 -14.98 1.33 -0.88
CA GLU A 221 -15.73 2.44 -0.27
C GLU A 221 -17.11 1.97 0.22
N ASN A 222 -17.64 2.62 1.25
CA ASN A 222 -18.91 2.22 1.89
C ASN A 222 -20.13 2.27 0.94
N ASN A 223 -20.01 3.00 -0.18
CA ASN A 223 -21.00 3.07 -1.25
C ASN A 223 -20.92 1.88 -2.25
N GLY A 224 -19.87 1.06 -2.16
CA GLY A 224 -19.61 -0.10 -3.03
C GLY A 224 -19.21 0.21 -4.47
N ASN A 225 -19.04 1.48 -4.84
CA ASN A 225 -18.81 1.90 -6.22
C ASN A 225 -17.32 2.08 -6.55
N TYR A 226 -16.47 2.28 -5.54
CA TYR A 226 -15.07 2.58 -5.74
C TYR A 226 -14.16 1.72 -4.89
N LEU A 227 -12.95 1.48 -5.41
CA LEU A 227 -11.89 0.72 -4.76
C LEU A 227 -10.67 1.60 -4.61
N HIS A 228 -10.10 1.65 -3.41
CA HIS A 228 -8.77 2.20 -3.19
C HIS A 228 -7.78 1.05 -3.18
N ILE A 229 -6.68 1.21 -3.90
CA ILE A 229 -5.59 0.22 -3.92
C ILE A 229 -4.25 0.93 -3.77
N VAL A 230 -3.36 0.38 -2.94
CA VAL A 230 -1.92 0.67 -3.05
C VAL A 230 -1.23 -0.57 -3.56
N SER A 231 -0.57 -0.43 -4.70
CA SER A 231 0.11 -1.53 -5.36
C SER A 231 1.37 -1.09 -6.08
N GLN A 232 2.26 -2.06 -6.30
CA GLN A 232 3.31 -1.95 -7.29
C GLN A 232 2.70 -2.08 -8.68
N ASP A 233 2.98 -1.12 -9.55
CA ASP A 233 2.33 -1.03 -10.86
C ASP A 233 0.81 -0.76 -10.76
N SER A 234 0.20 -0.43 -11.90
CA SER A 234 -1.22 -0.12 -12.01
C SER A 234 -2.08 -1.39 -12.00
N ALA A 235 -3.24 -1.30 -11.33
CA ALA A 235 -4.25 -2.34 -11.39
C ALA A 235 -4.99 -2.33 -12.73
N ILE A 236 -5.13 -3.50 -13.35
CA ILE A 236 -5.76 -3.70 -14.66
C ILE A 236 -6.97 -4.61 -14.49
N PHE A 237 -8.15 -4.18 -14.94
CA PHE A 237 -9.33 -5.04 -14.97
C PHE A 237 -9.19 -6.10 -16.06
N GLU A 238 -9.36 -7.37 -15.68
CA GLU A 238 -9.25 -8.52 -16.58
C GLU A 238 -10.59 -9.18 -16.86
N TYR A 239 -11.50 -9.10 -15.90
CA TYR A 239 -12.81 -9.72 -15.98
C TYR A 239 -13.84 -8.92 -15.20
N ASP A 240 -15.06 -8.88 -15.74
CA ASP A 240 -16.26 -8.38 -15.09
C ASP A 240 -17.45 -9.20 -15.61
N SER A 241 -18.20 -9.81 -14.68
CA SER A 241 -19.34 -10.68 -15.02
C SER A 241 -20.59 -9.93 -15.52
N ILE A 242 -20.69 -8.62 -15.29
CA ILE A 242 -21.83 -7.77 -15.67
C ILE A 242 -21.48 -6.88 -16.86
N ASN A 243 -20.32 -6.23 -16.83
CA ASN A 243 -19.84 -5.34 -17.89
C ASN A 243 -18.55 -5.90 -18.50
N PRO A 244 -18.61 -6.86 -19.46
CA PRO A 244 -17.42 -7.54 -19.96
C PRO A 244 -16.32 -6.58 -20.44
N ILE A 245 -15.08 -6.90 -20.06
CA ILE A 245 -13.90 -6.12 -20.46
C ILE A 245 -13.64 -6.33 -21.96
N ASP A 246 -13.69 -5.24 -22.72
CA ASP A 246 -13.40 -5.24 -24.15
C ASP A 246 -11.89 -5.37 -24.39
N LYS A 247 -11.40 -6.61 -24.53
CA LYS A 247 -9.97 -6.95 -24.68
C LYS A 247 -9.33 -6.30 -25.91
N GLU A 248 -10.08 -5.99 -26.98
CA GLU A 248 -9.54 -5.30 -28.16
C GLU A 248 -9.30 -3.82 -27.86
N LYS A 249 -10.16 -3.20 -27.06
CA LYS A 249 -9.85 -1.90 -26.45
C LYS A 249 -8.75 -2.00 -25.40
N THR A 250 -8.50 -3.12 -24.76
CA THR A 250 -7.42 -3.24 -23.76
C THR A 250 -6.05 -3.57 -24.38
N GLN A 251 -6.01 -4.28 -25.52
CA GLN A 251 -4.78 -4.61 -26.26
C GLN A 251 -4.37 -3.49 -27.25
N HIS A 252 -5.33 -2.73 -27.78
CA HIS A 252 -5.07 -1.50 -28.56
C HIS A 252 -5.29 -0.18 -27.78
N LYS A 253 -5.66 -0.27 -26.50
CA LYS A 253 -5.35 0.76 -25.47
C LYS A 253 -4.47 0.16 -24.39
N ASN A 254 -3.40 -0.52 -24.81
CA ASN A 254 -2.22 -0.59 -23.98
C ASN A 254 -1.85 0.85 -23.63
N VAL A 255 -2.06 1.20 -22.37
CA VAL A 255 -1.96 2.57 -21.85
C VAL A 255 -2.95 3.49 -22.60
N SER A 256 -4.05 3.95 -21.98
CA SER A 256 -4.31 5.39 -22.16
C SER A 256 -3.06 6.02 -21.58
N GLU A 257 -2.08 6.31 -22.45
CA GLU A 257 -0.79 6.88 -22.10
C GLU A 257 -1.04 7.79 -20.92
N ILE A 258 -0.59 7.37 -19.73
CA ILE A 258 -0.09 8.36 -18.80
C ILE A 258 0.98 8.99 -19.66
N LYS A 259 0.67 10.12 -20.31
CA LYS A 259 1.66 10.85 -21.08
C LYS A 259 2.69 11.26 -20.05
N ILE A 260 3.71 10.41 -19.88
CA ILE A 260 4.90 10.78 -19.16
C ILE A 260 5.38 12.00 -19.94
N PRO A 261 5.43 13.17 -19.31
CA PRO A 261 5.83 14.39 -20.00
C PRO A 261 7.21 14.18 -20.62
N LYS A 262 7.42 14.68 -21.84
CA LYS A 262 8.69 14.59 -22.57
C LYS A 262 9.84 15.26 -21.79
N TYR A 263 9.48 16.28 -21.04
CA TYR A 263 10.33 17.05 -20.15
C TYR A 263 9.43 17.65 -19.08
N CYS A 264 9.95 17.89 -17.88
CA CYS A 264 9.24 18.76 -16.93
C CYS A 264 10.03 20.02 -16.72
N TRP A 265 9.34 21.05 -16.28
CA TRP A 265 9.93 22.35 -16.00
C TRP A 265 9.29 22.95 -14.76
N SER A 266 10.02 23.75 -14.00
CA SER A 266 9.49 24.50 -12.87
C SER A 266 9.93 25.94 -13.00
N GLN A 267 9.38 26.81 -12.15
CA GLN A 267 9.71 28.22 -12.17
C GLN A 267 9.58 28.85 -10.79
N ASP A 268 10.28 29.97 -10.61
CA ASP A 268 9.99 30.96 -9.59
C ASP A 268 9.70 32.31 -10.27
N GLU A 269 9.80 33.42 -9.54
CA GLU A 269 9.53 34.76 -10.07
C GLU A 269 10.53 35.18 -11.17
N ASP A 270 11.76 34.66 -11.16
CA ASP A 270 12.87 35.15 -11.99
C ASP A 270 13.47 34.09 -12.92
N THR A 271 13.24 32.81 -12.64
CA THR A 271 13.92 31.70 -13.29
C THR A 271 12.95 30.60 -13.74
N LEU A 272 13.42 29.80 -14.70
CA LEU A 272 12.79 28.57 -15.17
C LEU A 272 13.84 27.47 -15.16
N THR A 273 13.52 26.31 -14.61
CA THR A 273 14.40 25.14 -14.68
C THR A 273 13.71 24.06 -15.50
N VAL A 274 14.42 23.48 -16.45
CA VAL A 274 13.92 22.44 -17.36
C VAL A 274 14.74 21.18 -17.17
N TRP A 275 14.08 20.04 -17.06
CA TRP A 275 14.72 18.72 -16.96
C TRP A 275 14.27 17.84 -18.11
N ILE A 276 15.25 17.17 -18.74
CA ILE A 276 15.03 16.33 -19.92
C ILE A 276 15.80 15.02 -19.74
N LYS A 277 15.17 13.89 -20.08
CA LYS A 277 15.83 12.59 -20.09
C LYS A 277 16.87 12.50 -21.22
N VAL A 278 18.10 12.11 -20.89
CA VAL A 278 19.16 11.86 -21.87
C VAL A 278 19.90 10.54 -21.56
N PRO A 279 20.25 9.71 -22.56
CA PRO A 279 20.91 8.43 -22.33
C PRO A 279 22.26 8.53 -21.60
N GLN A 280 22.51 7.60 -20.66
CA GLN A 280 23.65 7.64 -19.71
C GLN A 280 25.04 7.64 -20.39
N HIS A 281 25.19 7.12 -21.61
CA HIS A 281 26.48 6.92 -22.29
C HIS A 281 26.82 7.92 -23.40
N ILE A 282 26.17 9.09 -23.42
CA ILE A 282 26.39 10.10 -24.46
C ILE A 282 27.44 11.12 -24.00
N ASP A 283 28.39 11.47 -24.85
CA ASP A 283 29.33 12.57 -24.62
C ASP A 283 28.59 13.93 -24.58
N LYS A 284 28.94 14.82 -23.62
CA LYS A 284 28.41 16.19 -23.51
C LYS A 284 28.50 16.96 -24.83
N LYS A 285 29.50 16.67 -25.67
CA LYS A 285 29.69 17.32 -26.98
C LYS A 285 28.58 17.08 -27.99
N LEU A 286 27.70 16.11 -27.74
CA LEU A 286 26.60 15.74 -28.63
C LEU A 286 25.29 16.45 -28.26
N ILE A 287 25.29 17.24 -27.19
CA ILE A 287 24.14 18.02 -26.73
C ILE A 287 24.34 19.45 -27.19
N THR A 288 23.34 20.00 -27.88
CA THR A 288 23.30 21.41 -28.29
C THR A 288 22.11 22.07 -27.60
N VAL A 289 22.38 23.14 -26.87
CA VAL A 289 21.36 23.96 -26.19
C VAL A 289 21.48 25.36 -26.79
N ASP A 290 20.56 25.71 -27.68
CA ASP A 290 20.51 27.00 -28.37
C ASP A 290 19.30 27.80 -27.88
N ILE A 291 19.55 29.01 -27.41
CA ILE A 291 18.53 29.89 -26.83
C ILE A 291 18.62 31.25 -27.47
N THR A 292 17.46 31.79 -27.82
CA THR A 292 17.29 33.18 -28.22
C THR A 292 16.39 33.90 -27.22
N ALA A 293 16.23 35.20 -27.39
CA ALA A 293 15.34 35.98 -26.54
C ALA A 293 13.88 35.48 -26.57
N SER A 294 13.47 34.66 -27.54
CA SER A 294 12.07 34.19 -27.65
C SER A 294 11.94 32.72 -28.06
N SER A 295 13.01 31.93 -28.05
CA SER A 295 12.96 30.53 -28.46
C SER A 295 13.96 29.67 -27.69
N LEU A 296 13.59 28.41 -27.47
CA LEU A 296 14.42 27.39 -26.83
C LEU A 296 14.55 26.20 -27.78
N SER A 297 15.78 25.77 -28.05
CA SER A 297 16.08 24.57 -28.85
C SER A 297 17.11 23.71 -28.12
N ILE A 298 16.74 22.46 -27.84
CA ILE A 298 17.60 21.47 -27.19
C ILE A 298 17.64 20.23 -28.08
N LYS A 299 18.84 19.92 -28.57
CA LYS A 299 19.09 18.83 -29.52
C LYS A 299 20.13 17.87 -28.99
N LEU A 300 19.92 16.61 -29.28
CA LEU A 300 20.84 15.52 -29.00
C LEU A 300 21.23 14.87 -30.33
N LYS A 301 22.43 15.15 -30.84
CA LYS A 301 22.83 14.88 -32.23
C LYS A 301 21.80 15.49 -33.20
N ASP A 302 21.11 14.65 -33.97
CA ASP A 302 20.07 15.02 -34.94
C ASP A 302 18.64 14.90 -34.36
N THR A 303 18.50 14.47 -33.10
CA THR A 303 17.20 14.31 -32.44
C THR A 303 16.83 15.57 -31.66
N ILE A 304 15.65 16.10 -31.95
CA ILE A 304 15.10 17.29 -31.29
C ILE A 304 14.38 16.87 -30.01
N LEU A 305 14.83 17.39 -28.86
CA LEU A 305 14.23 17.08 -27.55
C LEU A 305 13.20 18.14 -27.15
N ILE A 306 13.54 19.42 -27.33
CA ILE A 306 12.65 20.57 -27.17
C ILE A 306 12.97 21.54 -28.31
N GLU A 307 11.96 22.06 -28.99
CA GLU A 307 12.13 23.17 -29.93
C GLU A 307 10.84 23.97 -30.04
N GLY A 308 10.93 25.28 -29.88
CA GLY A 308 9.81 26.17 -30.13
C GLY A 308 9.98 27.56 -29.54
N ASP A 309 8.95 28.38 -29.74
CA ASP A 309 8.87 29.74 -29.22
C ASP A 309 8.44 29.72 -27.76
N THR A 310 9.15 30.45 -26.91
CA THR A 310 8.83 30.57 -25.50
C THR A 310 7.64 31.50 -25.28
N GLN A 311 6.93 31.34 -24.15
CA GLN A 311 5.77 32.18 -23.83
C GLN A 311 6.15 33.67 -23.76
N TYR A 312 7.24 33.96 -23.04
CA TYR A 312 7.83 35.29 -22.87
C TYR A 312 9.33 35.28 -23.12
N ARG A 313 10.00 36.41 -22.90
CA ARG A 313 11.41 36.56 -23.23
C ARG A 313 12.33 35.92 -22.19
N LEU A 314 13.39 35.29 -22.69
CA LEU A 314 14.49 34.76 -21.88
C LEU A 314 15.71 35.67 -22.02
N ASP A 315 16.60 35.62 -21.03
CA ASP A 315 17.96 36.13 -21.15
C ASP A 315 18.90 34.99 -21.62
N PRO A 316 19.35 35.01 -22.88
CA PRO A 316 20.21 33.93 -23.40
C PRO A 316 21.60 33.92 -22.77
N GLU A 317 22.11 35.06 -22.28
CA GLU A 317 23.47 35.18 -21.76
C GLU A 317 23.61 34.55 -20.36
N LEU A 318 22.50 34.46 -19.63
CA LEU A 318 22.44 33.92 -18.27
C LEU A 318 21.98 32.47 -18.20
N THR A 319 21.74 31.82 -19.35
CA THR A 319 21.38 30.41 -19.35
C THR A 319 22.58 29.54 -18.98
N THR A 320 22.36 28.60 -18.06
CA THR A 320 23.32 27.54 -17.78
C THR A 320 22.67 26.17 -17.98
N TRP A 321 23.48 25.17 -18.27
CA TRP A 321 23.00 23.79 -18.30
C TRP A 321 24.05 22.86 -17.72
N SER A 322 23.55 21.80 -17.09
CA SER A 322 24.37 20.77 -16.50
C SER A 322 23.78 19.40 -16.81
N ARG A 323 24.66 18.39 -16.81
CA ARG A 323 24.27 17.01 -17.07
C ARG A 323 24.46 16.21 -15.79
N GLU A 324 23.43 15.47 -15.42
CA GLU A 324 23.45 14.45 -14.38
C GLU A 324 23.52 13.05 -15.04
N SER A 325 23.45 11.97 -14.28
CA SER A 325 23.66 10.59 -14.79
C SER A 325 22.82 10.27 -16.04
N ASP A 326 21.56 10.67 -16.04
CA ASP A 326 20.52 10.31 -17.03
C ASP A 326 19.60 11.49 -17.41
N SER A 327 19.99 12.71 -17.03
CA SER A 327 19.18 13.90 -17.23
C SER A 327 20.04 15.10 -17.63
N LEU A 328 19.42 16.00 -18.38
CA LEU A 328 19.93 17.32 -18.72
C LEU A 328 19.09 18.33 -17.94
N LYS A 329 19.74 19.11 -17.08
CA LYS A 329 19.14 20.24 -16.37
C LYS A 329 19.53 21.53 -17.08
N VAL A 330 18.55 22.33 -17.46
CA VAL A 330 18.75 23.64 -18.10
C VAL A 330 18.10 24.71 -17.23
N ASP A 331 18.91 25.62 -16.71
CA ASP A 331 18.49 26.75 -15.88
C ASP A 331 18.43 28.00 -16.76
N LEU A 332 17.24 28.53 -16.95
CA LEU A 332 16.91 29.68 -17.79
C LEU A 332 16.53 30.88 -16.91
N VAL A 333 16.86 32.09 -17.36
CA VAL A 333 16.51 33.33 -16.66
C VAL A 333 15.47 34.09 -17.48
N LYS A 334 14.40 34.56 -16.81
CA LYS A 334 13.36 35.38 -17.42
C LYS A 334 13.93 36.78 -17.63
N TYR A 335 13.68 37.37 -18.80
CA TYR A 335 14.08 38.76 -19.05
C TYR A 335 13.22 39.74 -18.22
N GLU A 336 11.94 39.39 -18.03
CA GLU A 336 11.01 40.09 -17.15
C GLU A 336 10.84 39.36 -15.80
N SER A 337 11.34 39.96 -14.72
CA SER A 337 11.13 39.48 -13.33
C SER A 337 9.68 39.56 -12.87
N GLY A 338 9.29 38.63 -11.99
CA GLY A 338 7.97 38.59 -11.33
C GLY A 338 6.84 37.99 -12.17
N GLN A 339 7.11 37.56 -13.40
CA GLN A 339 6.10 37.01 -14.30
C GLN A 339 6.04 35.48 -14.23
N MET A 340 4.89 34.92 -13.86
CA MET A 340 4.66 33.47 -13.89
C MET A 340 4.17 33.02 -15.28
N TRP A 341 4.81 31.99 -15.81
CA TRP A 341 4.54 31.38 -17.11
C TRP A 341 3.49 30.28 -16.96
N ASN A 342 2.57 30.17 -17.90
CA ASN A 342 1.57 29.10 -17.95
C ASN A 342 2.03 27.94 -18.84
N GLU A 343 2.97 28.18 -19.75
CA GLU A 343 3.56 27.21 -20.66
C GLU A 343 5.04 27.56 -20.91
N LEU A 344 5.90 26.56 -21.07
CA LEU A 344 7.31 26.80 -21.43
C LEU A 344 7.43 27.18 -22.91
N ILE A 345 6.81 26.37 -23.77
CA ILE A 345 6.76 26.54 -25.23
C ILE A 345 5.30 26.75 -25.64
N LYS A 346 5.05 27.74 -26.48
CA LYS A 346 3.70 28.09 -26.94
C LYS A 346 3.02 26.92 -27.63
N GLY A 347 1.90 26.46 -27.07
CA GLY A 347 1.10 25.39 -27.64
C GLY A 347 1.68 23.98 -27.47
N ASP A 348 2.72 23.80 -26.66
CA ASP A 348 3.26 22.47 -26.37
C ASP A 348 2.47 21.76 -25.28
N ILE A 349 2.02 20.54 -25.58
CA ILE A 349 1.30 19.63 -24.67
C ILE A 349 2.19 18.49 -24.15
N GLY A 350 3.49 18.54 -24.48
CA GLY A 350 4.48 17.53 -24.09
C GLY A 350 5.24 17.85 -22.80
N GLY A 351 5.22 19.10 -22.32
CA GLY A 351 5.89 19.53 -21.10
C GLY A 351 4.96 19.61 -19.89
N GLU A 352 5.42 19.22 -18.71
CA GLU A 352 4.67 19.36 -17.44
C GLU A 352 5.31 20.43 -16.54
N CYS A 353 4.52 21.42 -16.10
CA CYS A 353 4.97 22.42 -15.14
C CYS A 353 4.91 21.86 -13.72
N LEU A 354 6.05 21.76 -13.06
CA LEU A 354 6.21 21.26 -11.71
C LEU A 354 6.25 22.42 -10.70
N PRO A 355 5.62 22.25 -9.53
CA PRO A 355 5.43 23.31 -8.55
C PRO A 355 6.70 23.73 -7.80
N ASN A 356 7.78 22.93 -7.83
CA ASN A 356 9.10 23.35 -7.35
C ASN A 356 10.22 22.47 -7.94
N GLU A 357 11.45 22.97 -7.82
CA GLU A 357 12.67 22.37 -8.36
C GLU A 357 13.00 21.01 -7.72
N THR A 358 12.72 20.84 -6.43
CA THR A 358 12.99 19.61 -5.68
C THR A 358 12.16 18.42 -6.18
N LEU A 359 10.86 18.64 -6.40
CA LEU A 359 9.93 17.63 -6.90
C LEU A 359 10.27 17.25 -8.35
N ALA A 360 10.76 18.21 -9.13
CA ALA A 360 11.20 17.98 -10.49
C ALA A 360 12.46 17.12 -10.59
N ALA A 361 13.47 17.41 -9.77
CA ALA A 361 14.67 16.58 -9.68
C ALA A 361 14.35 15.16 -9.20
N GLU A 362 13.43 15.01 -8.24
CA GLU A 362 13.02 13.70 -7.68
C GLU A 362 12.28 12.82 -8.70
N ILE A 363 11.30 13.39 -9.42
CA ILE A 363 10.56 12.68 -10.47
C ILE A 363 11.50 12.28 -11.62
N HIS A 364 12.41 13.16 -12.02
CA HIS A 364 13.37 12.85 -13.07
C HIS A 364 14.37 11.79 -12.66
N SER A 365 14.95 11.87 -11.47
CA SER A 365 15.87 10.83 -10.98
C SER A 365 15.22 9.44 -11.00
N ARG A 366 13.91 9.34 -10.74
CA ARG A 366 13.16 8.07 -10.73
C ARG A 366 12.78 7.54 -12.12
N LEU A 367 12.39 8.44 -13.04
CA LEU A 367 12.08 8.05 -14.43
C LEU A 367 13.31 7.64 -15.24
N ALA A 368 14.53 7.83 -14.72
CA ALA A 368 15.79 7.46 -15.34
C ALA A 368 15.92 5.99 -15.70
N HIS A 369 15.45 5.14 -14.80
CA HIS A 369 15.67 3.71 -14.86
C HIS A 369 14.79 3.00 -15.90
N LEU A 370 13.79 3.69 -16.45
CA LEU A 370 12.79 3.12 -17.34
C LEU A 370 13.19 3.19 -18.83
N CYS A 371 14.39 3.67 -19.17
CA CYS A 371 14.82 3.86 -20.57
C CYS A 371 16.26 3.40 -20.89
N THR A 372 16.89 2.56 -20.07
CA THR A 372 18.22 1.99 -20.40
C THR A 372 18.15 0.48 -20.57
N ASP A 373 18.19 0.03 -21.82
CA ASP A 373 18.63 -1.32 -22.18
C ASP A 373 20.15 -1.39 -22.02
N GLN A 374 20.68 -1.75 -20.85
CA GLN A 374 22.10 -2.12 -20.72
C GLN A 374 22.38 -3.24 -19.69
N PRO A 375 23.42 -4.06 -19.94
CA PRO A 375 23.60 -5.37 -19.32
C PRO A 375 24.31 -5.32 -17.97
N GLU A 376 24.10 -6.39 -17.23
CA GLU A 376 24.46 -6.69 -15.84
C GLU A 376 25.90 -6.36 -15.42
N ARG A 377 26.05 -5.91 -14.18
CA ARG A 377 27.32 -5.96 -13.44
C ARG A 377 27.20 -6.98 -12.31
N GLU A 378 28.02 -8.03 -12.40
CA GLU A 378 28.18 -9.04 -11.36
C GLU A 378 28.79 -8.47 -10.07
N GLY A 379 28.29 -8.97 -8.94
CA GLY A 379 29.11 -9.21 -7.76
C GLY A 379 28.58 -8.67 -6.44
N GLN A 380 27.89 -9.50 -5.67
CA GLN A 380 28.38 -10.01 -4.38
C GLN A 380 27.43 -11.06 -3.81
N SER A 381 27.95 -12.26 -3.54
CA SER A 381 27.24 -13.37 -2.94
C SER A 381 26.76 -13.05 -1.52
N ALA A 382 25.45 -13.09 -1.32
CA ALA A 382 24.85 -13.40 -0.04
C ALA A 382 24.49 -14.89 -0.01
N ILE A 383 24.86 -15.54 1.10
CA ILE A 383 24.80 -16.97 1.34
C ILE A 383 23.34 -17.46 1.35
N GLY A 384 23.03 -18.46 0.52
CA GLY A 384 21.92 -19.40 0.80
C GLY A 384 20.70 -19.40 -0.11
N PHE A 385 20.63 -18.58 -1.16
CA PHE A 385 19.63 -18.71 -2.23
C PHE A 385 20.34 -18.64 -3.58
N ASN A 386 20.01 -19.55 -4.49
CA ASN A 386 20.57 -19.55 -5.84
C ASN A 386 20.17 -18.23 -6.51
N ALA A 387 21.13 -17.36 -6.81
CA ALA A 387 20.87 -16.08 -7.48
C ALA A 387 20.22 -16.27 -8.86
N GLU A 388 20.43 -17.44 -9.49
CA GLU A 388 19.81 -17.85 -10.76
C GLU A 388 18.33 -18.28 -10.62
N GLN A 389 17.79 -18.38 -9.40
CA GLN A 389 16.37 -18.67 -9.12
C GLN A 389 15.60 -17.46 -8.57
N LEU A 390 16.27 -16.35 -8.30
CA LEU A 390 15.60 -15.08 -8.04
C LEU A 390 15.22 -14.51 -9.41
N GLU A 391 13.92 -14.45 -9.71
CA GLU A 391 13.44 -13.74 -10.89
C GLU A 391 14.05 -12.32 -10.88
N GLU A 392 14.61 -11.88 -12.01
CA GLU A 392 15.11 -10.51 -12.25
C GLU A 392 14.01 -9.42 -12.08
N CYS A 393 12.81 -9.81 -11.64
CA CYS A 393 11.71 -8.94 -11.23
C CYS A 393 11.72 -8.56 -9.73
N ASP A 394 12.61 -9.12 -8.91
CA ASP A 394 12.54 -9.05 -7.43
C ASP A 394 13.57 -8.12 -6.74
N LEU A 395 14.23 -7.23 -7.50
CA LEU A 395 15.13 -6.21 -6.93
C LEU A 395 14.54 -4.80 -7.13
N GLN A 396 14.29 -4.12 -6.02
CA GLN A 396 14.05 -2.68 -5.81
C GLN A 396 13.97 -1.81 -7.09
N GLY A 397 12.80 -1.21 -7.38
CA GLY A 397 12.70 -0.21 -8.45
C GLY A 397 11.31 0.09 -9.01
N ARG A 398 10.24 -0.63 -8.61
CA ARG A 398 8.88 -0.35 -9.10
C ARG A 398 8.20 0.71 -8.24
N ASP A 399 7.57 1.67 -8.91
CA ASP A 399 6.79 2.72 -8.25
C ASP A 399 5.55 2.11 -7.60
N ASN A 400 5.28 2.56 -6.36
CA ASN A 400 4.02 2.31 -5.70
C ASN A 400 3.02 3.39 -6.11
N PHE A 401 1.78 2.98 -6.36
CA PHE A 401 0.69 3.87 -6.73
C PHE A 401 -0.45 3.71 -5.74
N LEU A 402 -1.01 4.83 -5.29
CA LEU A 402 -2.30 4.88 -4.63
C LEU A 402 -3.37 5.23 -5.67
N GLN A 403 -4.26 4.31 -5.98
CA GLN A 403 -5.28 4.47 -7.02
C GLN A 403 -6.68 4.42 -6.41
N ARG A 404 -7.57 5.29 -6.90
CA ARG A 404 -9.03 5.15 -6.72
C ARG A 404 -9.62 4.70 -8.05
N LEU A 405 -10.17 3.50 -8.08
CA LEU A 405 -10.80 2.90 -9.24
C LEU A 405 -12.31 3.01 -9.13
N ASP A 406 -12.98 3.36 -10.23
CA ASP A 406 -14.43 3.22 -10.38
C ASP A 406 -14.72 1.80 -10.87
N LEU A 407 -15.41 1.03 -10.02
CA LEU A 407 -15.72 -0.37 -10.26
C LEU A 407 -16.74 -0.53 -11.40
N LYS A 408 -17.57 0.48 -11.70
CA LYS A 408 -18.53 0.41 -12.80
C LYS A 408 -17.89 0.73 -14.16
N SER A 409 -17.02 1.74 -14.21
CA SER A 409 -16.43 2.21 -15.48
C SER A 409 -15.06 1.62 -15.80
N HIS A 410 -14.48 0.82 -14.89
CA HIS A 410 -13.15 0.20 -14.98
C HIS A 410 -12.01 1.20 -15.12
N LYS A 411 -12.20 2.44 -14.65
CA LYS A 411 -11.22 3.52 -14.79
C LYS A 411 -10.58 3.86 -13.46
N VAL A 412 -9.29 4.14 -13.52
CA VAL A 412 -8.61 4.90 -12.48
C VAL A 412 -9.13 6.33 -12.54
N ILE A 413 -9.88 6.76 -11.51
CA ILE A 413 -10.41 8.12 -11.43
C ILE A 413 -9.44 9.06 -10.72
N HIS A 414 -8.66 8.54 -9.77
CA HIS A 414 -7.62 9.30 -9.08
C HIS A 414 -6.34 8.47 -8.89
N LEU A 415 -5.19 9.14 -8.93
CA LEU A 415 -3.87 8.52 -8.84
C LEU A 415 -2.92 9.38 -7.99
N ALA A 416 -2.29 8.78 -6.98
CA ALA A 416 -1.13 9.33 -6.28
C ALA A 416 0.08 8.45 -6.58
N MET A 417 1.17 9.07 -7.05
CA MET A 417 2.44 8.39 -7.25
C MET A 417 3.22 8.45 -5.93
N LEU A 418 3.46 7.30 -5.31
CA LEU A 418 4.21 7.21 -4.06
C LEU A 418 5.72 7.03 -4.33
N GLY A 419 6.08 6.59 -5.53
CA GLY A 419 7.45 6.27 -5.89
C GLY A 419 7.96 5.02 -5.18
N THR A 420 9.27 4.85 -5.14
CA THR A 420 9.94 3.69 -4.53
C THR A 420 10.21 3.85 -3.03
N SER A 421 10.35 5.10 -2.55
CA SER A 421 10.70 5.38 -1.15
C SER A 421 9.48 5.45 -0.22
N ASN A 422 8.36 5.96 -0.72
CA ASN A 422 7.14 6.08 0.08
C ASN A 422 6.34 4.79 -0.09
N HIS A 423 6.30 4.01 0.97
CA HIS A 423 5.58 2.75 1.04
C HIS A 423 4.72 2.70 2.30
N ILE A 424 3.78 1.77 2.33
CA ILE A 424 2.92 1.56 3.49
C ILE A 424 3.74 0.98 4.64
N LEU A 425 3.75 1.68 5.77
CA LEU A 425 4.31 1.16 7.01
C LEU A 425 3.28 0.30 7.74
N PHE A 426 2.04 0.77 7.81
CA PHE A 426 0.90 0.06 8.37
C PHE A 426 -0.42 0.71 7.93
N THR A 427 -1.53 0.00 8.12
CA THR A 427 -2.88 0.55 7.92
C THR A 427 -3.75 0.28 9.16
N ILE A 428 -4.78 1.10 9.36
CA ILE A 428 -5.71 0.94 10.48
C ILE A 428 -7.14 1.06 9.96
N LYS A 429 -7.89 -0.05 10.00
CA LYS A 429 -9.31 -0.04 9.67
C LYS A 429 -10.12 0.57 10.82
N LEU A 430 -10.99 1.50 10.46
CA LEU A 430 -11.98 2.15 11.32
C LEU A 430 -13.38 1.70 10.89
N LYS A 431 -14.40 2.02 11.68
CA LYS A 431 -15.80 1.65 11.41
C LYS A 431 -16.30 2.03 10.01
N SER A 432 -15.83 3.16 9.45
CA SER A 432 -16.32 3.72 8.19
C SER A 432 -15.21 4.19 7.23
N SER A 433 -13.94 3.91 7.56
CA SER A 433 -12.78 4.43 6.84
C SER A 433 -11.54 3.59 7.13
N GLN A 434 -10.43 3.82 6.44
CA GLN A 434 -9.15 3.18 6.74
C GLN A 434 -8.01 4.20 6.64
N ILE A 435 -7.23 4.28 7.71
CA ILE A 435 -6.07 5.15 7.82
C ILE A 435 -4.86 4.46 7.19
N LEU A 436 -4.05 5.23 6.46
CA LEU A 436 -2.78 4.80 5.88
C LEU A 436 -1.62 5.48 6.60
N CYS A 437 -0.60 4.73 6.99
CA CYS A 437 0.68 5.29 7.38
C CYS A 437 1.67 5.09 6.25
N LEU A 438 2.11 6.19 5.66
CA LEU A 438 3.10 6.18 4.60
C LEU A 438 4.43 6.68 5.15
N ARG A 439 5.51 5.98 4.80
CA ARG A 439 6.84 6.56 4.95
C ARG A 439 6.92 7.81 4.09
N HIS A 440 7.42 8.89 4.65
CA HIS A 440 7.70 10.13 3.94
C HIS A 440 9.06 10.63 4.40
N GLU A 441 10.06 10.51 3.52
CA GLU A 441 11.47 10.76 3.85
C GLU A 441 11.94 9.96 5.10
N HIS A 442 12.18 10.68 6.19
CA HIS A 442 12.63 10.19 7.49
C HIS A 442 11.48 10.01 8.49
N ASP A 443 10.27 10.44 8.13
CA ASP A 443 9.08 10.43 8.97
C ASP A 443 8.10 9.35 8.55
N ALA A 444 7.12 9.10 9.42
CA ALA A 444 5.93 8.33 9.10
C ALA A 444 4.71 9.23 9.19
N CYS A 445 4.10 9.52 8.04
CA CYS A 445 2.96 10.42 7.92
C CYS A 445 1.65 9.62 7.85
N ILE A 446 0.67 10.04 8.64
CA ILE A 446 -0.60 9.35 8.77
C ILE A 446 -1.68 10.08 7.99
N TRP A 447 -2.32 9.36 7.09
CA TRP A 447 -3.25 9.84 6.10
C TRP A 447 -4.63 9.25 6.33
N MET A 448 -5.62 10.11 6.47
CA MET A 448 -7.02 9.72 6.57
C MET A 448 -7.76 10.15 5.30
N PRO A 449 -8.46 9.26 4.59
CA PRO A 449 -9.27 9.68 3.45
C PRO A 449 -10.39 10.60 3.95
N GLY A 450 -10.58 11.72 3.26
CA GLY A 450 -11.66 12.68 3.52
C GLY A 450 -13.03 12.11 3.17
N GLU A 451 -14.08 12.83 3.54
CA GLU A 451 -15.44 12.48 3.14
C GLU A 451 -15.56 12.46 1.62
N VAL A 452 -16.14 11.38 1.10
CA VAL A 452 -16.16 11.11 -0.32
C VAL A 452 -17.29 11.89 -0.98
N GLU A 453 -17.01 13.13 -1.36
CA GLU A 453 -17.75 13.78 -2.44
C GLU A 453 -17.05 13.44 -3.76
N ASN A 454 -17.79 12.98 -4.77
CA ASN A 454 -17.27 12.33 -5.98
C ASN A 454 -16.07 13.04 -6.65
N ASP A 455 -15.98 14.38 -6.56
CA ASP A 455 -14.92 15.19 -7.18
C ASP A 455 -13.73 15.55 -6.25
N HIS A 456 -13.83 15.30 -4.95
CA HIS A 456 -12.86 15.72 -3.93
C HIS A 456 -12.30 14.54 -3.14
N TRP A 457 -11.73 13.54 -3.84
CA TRP A 457 -10.92 12.53 -3.16
C TRP A 457 -9.62 13.16 -2.66
N ARG A 458 -9.51 13.35 -1.35
CA ARG A 458 -8.35 13.94 -0.70
C ARG A 458 -8.00 13.14 0.55
N PHE A 459 -6.73 12.85 0.74
CA PHE A 459 -6.23 12.37 2.02
C PHE A 459 -5.78 13.55 2.86
N LYS A 460 -6.22 13.57 4.11
CA LYS A 460 -5.79 14.53 5.12
C LYS A 460 -4.65 13.92 5.92
N HIS A 461 -3.51 14.62 5.95
CA HIS A 461 -2.46 14.35 6.93
C HIS A 461 -2.98 14.69 8.33
N ILE A 462 -3.06 13.72 9.24
CA ILE A 462 -3.67 13.89 10.57
C ILE A 462 -2.66 13.94 11.71
N TYR A 463 -1.55 13.20 11.61
CA TYR A 463 -0.42 13.27 12.55
C TYR A 463 0.80 12.57 11.95
N THR A 464 1.96 12.74 12.60
CA THR A 464 3.25 12.19 12.19
C THR A 464 3.92 11.46 13.35
N PHE A 465 4.63 10.37 13.07
CA PHE A 465 5.69 9.86 13.94
C PHE A 465 7.03 10.34 13.39
N PRO A 466 7.61 11.41 13.97
CA PRO A 466 8.83 12.01 13.42
C PRO A 466 10.03 11.07 13.58
N GLY A 467 10.93 11.05 12.61
CA GLY A 467 12.11 10.16 12.56
C GLY A 467 11.79 8.67 12.41
N PHE A 468 10.51 8.27 12.39
CA PHE A 468 10.14 6.86 12.39
C PHE A 468 10.48 6.14 11.08
N GLY A 469 10.58 6.86 9.96
CA GLY A 469 11.06 6.29 8.70
C GLY A 469 12.49 5.76 8.80
N TYR A 470 13.37 6.42 9.58
CA TYR A 470 14.71 5.87 9.87
C TYR A 470 14.66 4.69 10.84
N VAL A 471 13.81 4.78 11.86
CA VAL A 471 13.64 3.70 12.85
C VAL A 471 13.21 2.42 12.15
N GLU A 472 12.18 2.51 11.31
CA GLU A 472 11.65 1.37 10.57
C GLU A 472 12.70 0.77 9.63
N ALA A 473 13.38 1.60 8.84
CA ALA A 473 14.44 1.15 7.93
C ALA A 473 15.60 0.43 8.65
N GLY A 474 15.88 0.79 9.90
CA GLY A 474 16.89 0.14 10.74
C GLY A 474 16.44 -1.19 11.38
N LYS A 475 15.17 -1.58 11.28
CA LYS A 475 14.60 -2.81 11.85
C LYS A 475 14.37 -3.86 10.77
N THR A 476 15.47 -4.37 10.20
CA THR A 476 15.45 -5.35 9.10
C THR A 476 14.74 -6.65 9.46
N ASN A 477 14.69 -7.01 10.75
CA ASN A 477 13.99 -8.21 11.24
C ASN A 477 12.52 -7.96 11.61
N LYS A 478 11.94 -6.80 11.24
CA LYS A 478 10.52 -6.55 11.50
C LYS A 478 9.66 -7.56 10.75
N LYS A 479 8.65 -8.07 11.46
CA LYS A 479 7.56 -8.83 10.87
C LYS A 479 6.29 -8.00 10.78
N PHE A 480 5.96 -7.28 11.86
CA PHE A 480 4.77 -6.42 11.90
C PHE A 480 5.13 -4.99 12.29
N CYS A 481 4.41 -4.03 11.72
CA CYS A 481 4.36 -2.67 12.19
C CYS A 481 2.90 -2.33 12.47
N VAL A 482 2.57 -1.92 13.70
CA VAL A 482 1.18 -1.70 14.12
C VAL A 482 1.06 -0.45 14.99
N SER A 483 -0.07 0.24 14.88
CA SER A 483 -0.39 1.44 15.66
C SER A 483 -1.87 1.42 16.00
N PRO A 484 -2.28 1.96 17.17
CA PRO A 484 -3.69 2.04 17.51
C PRO A 484 -4.38 3.20 16.77
N PRO A 485 -5.71 3.22 16.66
CA PRO A 485 -6.43 4.25 15.93
C PRO A 485 -6.18 5.68 16.42
N ALA A 486 -5.95 5.85 17.72
CA ALA A 486 -5.65 7.17 18.29
C ALA A 486 -4.22 7.65 18.00
N GLY A 487 -3.36 6.81 17.39
CA GLY A 487 -1.99 7.17 17.04
C GLY A 487 -1.13 7.51 18.25
N THR A 488 -1.37 6.89 19.41
CA THR A 488 -0.65 7.20 20.64
C THR A 488 0.77 6.62 20.66
N TYR A 489 1.01 5.55 19.92
CA TYR A 489 2.31 4.90 19.78
C TYR A 489 2.36 4.09 18.48
N VAL A 490 3.56 3.66 18.08
CA VAL A 490 3.75 2.67 17.03
C VAL A 490 4.63 1.54 17.57
N ALA A 491 4.33 0.31 17.19
CA ALA A 491 5.09 -0.88 17.55
C ALA A 491 5.71 -1.54 16.32
N ILE A 492 6.99 -1.90 16.43
CA ILE A 492 7.68 -2.80 15.50
C ILE A 492 7.86 -4.13 16.21
N VAL A 493 7.33 -5.20 15.63
CA VAL A 493 7.36 -6.55 16.20
C VAL A 493 8.23 -7.43 15.31
N GLU A 494 9.23 -8.09 15.88
CA GLU A 494 10.11 -9.02 15.17
C GLU A 494 9.45 -10.39 14.99
N HIS A 495 10.10 -11.28 14.23
CA HIS A 495 9.61 -12.65 14.03
C HIS A 495 9.51 -13.46 15.34
N THR A 496 10.44 -13.22 16.28
CA THR A 496 10.44 -13.81 17.62
C THR A 496 10.84 -12.76 18.65
N ARG A 497 10.51 -13.02 19.91
CA ARG A 497 11.09 -12.41 21.11
C ARG A 497 10.82 -10.91 21.33
N HIS A 498 11.18 -10.03 20.42
CA HIS A 498 11.19 -8.59 20.68
C HIS A 498 10.01 -7.84 20.06
N SER A 499 9.51 -6.87 20.82
CA SER A 499 8.66 -5.80 20.32
C SER A 499 9.22 -4.45 20.76
N PHE A 500 9.37 -3.53 19.83
CA PHE A 500 9.84 -2.17 20.07
C PHE A 500 8.65 -1.21 20.03
N LEU A 501 8.45 -0.45 21.10
CA LEU A 501 7.38 0.53 21.22
C LEU A 501 7.96 1.94 21.11
N TYR A 502 7.32 2.81 20.36
CA TYR A 502 7.72 4.20 20.16
C TYR A 502 6.51 5.09 20.42
N ASP A 503 6.61 6.03 21.37
CA ASP A 503 5.51 6.96 21.62
C ASP A 503 5.35 7.96 20.48
N ARG A 504 4.16 8.55 20.39
CA ARG A 504 4.00 9.77 19.58
C ARG A 504 4.42 10.95 20.46
N PRO A 505 5.45 11.73 20.08
CA PRO A 505 5.85 12.88 20.87
C PRO A 505 4.75 13.95 20.89
N GLU A 506 4.72 14.73 21.97
CA GLU A 506 3.98 15.99 21.98
C GLU A 506 4.50 16.94 20.89
N ASN A 507 3.62 17.79 20.37
CA ASN A 507 3.94 18.68 19.25
C ASN A 507 5.18 19.54 19.57
N GLY A 508 6.20 19.45 18.72
CA GLY A 508 7.45 20.20 18.85
C GLY A 508 8.46 19.62 19.85
N SER A 509 8.15 18.51 20.54
CA SER A 509 9.11 17.87 21.45
C SER A 509 10.31 17.33 20.66
N PRO A 510 11.57 17.62 21.05
CA PRO A 510 12.75 17.10 20.36
C PRO A 510 13.01 15.62 20.64
N VAL A 511 12.37 15.05 21.68
CA VAL A 511 12.59 13.68 22.13
C VAL A 511 11.25 12.98 22.37
N ALA A 512 11.18 11.74 21.91
CA ALA A 512 10.11 10.78 22.13
C ALA A 512 10.65 9.60 22.96
N LYS A 513 9.80 8.83 23.63
CA LYS A 513 10.21 7.61 24.35
C LYS A 513 10.19 6.40 23.45
N GLN A 514 11.14 5.50 23.64
CA GLN A 514 11.07 4.13 23.16
C GLN A 514 11.18 3.13 24.31
N GLN A 515 10.53 1.98 24.15
CA GLN A 515 10.62 0.84 25.05
C GLN A 515 10.88 -0.43 24.25
N ILE A 516 11.49 -1.41 24.91
CA ILE A 516 11.72 -2.75 24.36
C ILE A 516 10.99 -3.72 25.27
N VAL A 517 10.16 -4.55 24.65
CA VAL A 517 9.56 -5.71 25.28
C VAL A 517 10.30 -6.94 24.79
N ASP A 518 10.82 -7.73 25.73
CA ASP A 518 11.44 -9.03 25.49
C ASP A 518 10.50 -10.11 26.06
N LEU A 519 9.95 -10.95 25.18
CA LEU A 519 9.10 -12.09 25.54
C LEU A 519 9.90 -13.31 26.01
N GLY A 520 11.23 -13.28 25.88
CA GLY A 520 12.14 -14.35 26.26
C GLY A 520 12.73 -15.13 25.08
N PRO A 521 13.81 -15.90 25.32
CA PRO A 521 14.51 -16.64 24.26
C PRO A 521 13.70 -17.84 23.73
N ASP A 522 12.84 -18.43 24.56
CA ASP A 522 12.05 -19.61 24.22
C ASP A 522 10.69 -19.26 23.60
N THR A 523 10.48 -18.00 23.20
CA THR A 523 9.22 -17.57 22.59
C THR A 523 9.08 -18.14 21.19
N SER A 524 8.01 -18.90 20.97
CA SER A 524 7.57 -19.36 19.65
C SER A 524 7.39 -18.19 18.67
N PRO A 525 7.45 -18.44 17.34
CA PRO A 525 7.23 -17.40 16.33
C PRO A 525 5.98 -16.56 16.59
N ILE A 526 6.12 -15.24 16.47
CA ILE A 526 5.01 -14.30 16.57
C ILE A 526 4.23 -14.39 15.26
N MET A 527 2.98 -14.85 15.36
CA MET A 527 2.06 -15.13 14.27
C MET A 527 1.14 -13.95 13.96
N GLY A 528 0.91 -13.07 14.93
CA GLY A 528 0.10 -11.87 14.70
C GLY A 528 0.30 -10.81 15.76
N ALA A 529 -0.05 -9.57 15.39
CA ALA A 529 0.06 -8.41 16.26
C ALA A 529 -1.11 -7.45 16.03
N VAL A 530 -1.67 -6.91 17.11
CA VAL A 530 -2.72 -5.89 17.09
C VAL A 530 -2.41 -4.82 18.12
N ALA A 531 -2.46 -3.54 17.70
CA ALA A 531 -2.34 -2.40 18.59
C ALA A 531 -3.71 -1.78 18.89
N THR A 532 -3.95 -1.50 20.16
CA THR A 532 -5.11 -0.76 20.69
C THR A 532 -4.59 0.40 21.54
N ASN A 533 -5.44 1.39 21.86
CA ASN A 533 -4.98 2.58 22.59
C ASN A 533 -4.36 2.24 23.98
N LYS A 534 -4.70 1.08 24.56
CA LYS A 534 -4.22 0.64 25.88
C LYS A 534 -3.30 -0.58 25.84
N TYR A 535 -3.42 -1.41 24.80
CA TYR A 535 -2.76 -2.71 24.74
C TYR A 535 -2.10 -2.97 23.40
N LEU A 536 -0.92 -3.57 23.44
CA LEU A 536 -0.38 -4.36 22.34
C LEU A 536 -0.74 -5.83 22.59
N ILE A 537 -1.39 -6.48 21.64
CA ILE A 537 -1.77 -7.88 21.70
C ILE A 537 -0.90 -8.64 20.70
N LEU A 538 -0.19 -9.65 21.18
CA LEU A 538 0.69 -10.49 20.38
C LEU A 538 0.18 -11.94 20.42
N LEU A 539 0.10 -12.56 19.26
CA LEU A 539 -0.24 -13.95 19.10
C LEU A 539 1.04 -14.68 18.67
N THR A 540 1.54 -15.61 19.47
CA THR A 540 2.54 -16.59 19.02
C THR A 540 1.86 -17.85 18.52
N LYS A 541 2.65 -18.78 18.01
CA LYS A 541 2.17 -20.09 17.57
C LYS A 541 1.26 -20.77 18.62
N ASP A 542 1.58 -20.63 19.90
CA ASP A 542 1.05 -21.42 21.02
C ASP A 542 0.56 -20.58 22.21
N LYS A 543 0.68 -19.25 22.16
CA LYS A 543 0.32 -18.35 23.27
C LYS A 543 -0.26 -17.03 22.79
N LEU A 544 -1.02 -16.39 23.67
CA LEU A 544 -1.53 -15.04 23.50
C LEU A 544 -1.02 -14.15 24.62
N TYR A 545 -0.42 -13.02 24.24
CA TYR A 545 0.10 -12.00 25.15
C TYR A 545 -0.70 -10.71 24.99
N GLN A 546 -1.02 -10.06 26.10
CA GLN A 546 -1.58 -8.71 26.12
C GLN A 546 -0.71 -7.85 27.04
N LEU A 547 -0.11 -6.84 26.43
CA LEU A 547 0.83 -5.92 27.05
C LEU A 547 0.14 -4.59 27.31
N GLU A 548 0.21 -4.08 28.52
CA GLU A 548 -0.32 -2.76 28.86
C GLU A 548 0.67 -1.67 28.47
N ILE A 549 0.23 -0.74 27.61
CA ILE A 549 1.09 0.33 27.11
C ILE A 549 1.18 1.44 28.15
N LYS A 550 2.42 1.73 28.58
CA LYS A 550 2.73 2.80 29.56
C LYS A 550 3.88 3.66 29.04
N PHE A 551 3.57 4.84 28.53
CA PHE A 551 4.57 5.84 28.17
C PHE A 551 4.68 6.95 29.20
#